data_AF-A0A2D8I3Y6-F1
#
_entry.id   AF-A0A2D8I3Y6-F1
#
_cell.length_a   1.000
_cell.length_b   1.000
_cell.length_c   1.000
_cell.angle_alpha   90.00
_cell.angle_beta   90.00
_cell.angle_gamma   90.00
#
_symmetry.space_group_name_H-M   'P 1'
#
loop_
_entity.id
_entity.type
_entity.pdbx_description
1 polymer ?
#
loop_
_entity_poly.entity_id
_entity_poly.type
_entity_poly.pdbx_seq_one_letter_code
_entity_poly.pdbx_strand_id
1 'polypeptide(L)'
;MKIFVFKDGKTKGPFSKDEILADIKMGRLKSDDQICTDGKNWILIRDSGIINFQTRSLLFWKIGVISLFFVFIVGAICIALLLYFGGYFSDEEVHENITDSQDNNFSDIRDLDYFEWESHPDDSFKNGAALVISSSGKVRYQLQGNPKSDYVEIGQVLTQGTRLITEDNGEAIILFTNGTSMSVGNNANFLITSFGQKEFQSDEGLISSLNNELSPSRIKLNLDLGELVVVVKKLNKQSSFLVQSELGFAGVRGTSFAINSKSGLTSVNVISGEVDFLNSDNQSKLVGENHMIQSDGNKLSYKRDVPRSEISRIILMEKEAKNAAKDISVSKIKNYFDRLNLSFGSCDPIERERRFLISGGTDEIKSAIHKGLDWLDMMQTSDGSWGANDRDDKGNLKPSNSIAMSGMAVICFLQNCELDLATKRGLALENGVEYLSKVSISKVKSQRDSYAHPIFARAVVMAYQRMKREDIHDLAKKTISMIIDGQNENGGWAYAYGKGTVAHVDLSVTGWNLMALLEAHSIELQVDRLPDAIDRAMEYVKKCQDKNGMFA
;
A
#
# COMPACT_ATOMS: atom_id res chain seq x y z
N MET A 1 22.18 7.30 20.09
CA MET A 1 21.86 6.95 18.69
C MET A 1 22.43 5.56 18.44
N LYS A 2 21.58 4.55 18.24
CA LYS A 2 22.02 3.18 17.95
C LYS A 2 22.17 3.07 16.43
N ILE A 3 23.36 2.71 15.95
CA ILE A 3 23.71 2.71 14.53
C ILE A 3 23.90 1.28 14.08
N PHE A 4 23.20 0.87 13.03
CA PHE A 4 23.38 -0.44 12.42
C PHE A 4 24.19 -0.30 11.13
N VAL A 5 25.00 -1.31 10.79
CA VAL A 5 25.82 -1.34 9.58
C VAL A 5 25.44 -2.56 8.76
N PHE A 6 25.21 -2.41 7.46
CA PHE A 6 25.00 -3.53 6.55
C PHE A 6 26.30 -3.80 5.79
N LYS A 7 26.89 -4.97 6.04
CA LYS A 7 28.18 -5.38 5.46
C LYS A 7 28.27 -6.89 5.32
N ASP A 8 28.84 -7.35 4.20
CA ASP A 8 28.97 -8.77 3.86
C ASP A 8 27.60 -9.50 3.82
N GLY A 9 26.55 -8.81 3.38
CA GLY A 9 25.18 -9.34 3.30
C GLY A 9 24.48 -9.51 4.65
N LYS A 10 25.03 -8.96 5.74
CA LYS A 10 24.45 -9.04 7.08
C LYS A 10 24.37 -7.67 7.75
N THR A 11 23.31 -7.48 8.53
CA THR A 11 23.19 -6.35 9.45
C THR A 11 24.01 -6.63 10.71
N LYS A 12 24.87 -5.70 11.10
CA LYS A 12 25.70 -5.73 12.32
C LYS A 12 25.33 -4.54 13.20
N GLY A 13 25.36 -4.70 14.52
CA GLY A 13 25.06 -3.65 15.50
C GLY A 13 24.14 -4.13 16.63
N PRO A 14 23.60 -3.21 17.46
CA PRO A 14 23.76 -1.76 17.38
C PRO A 14 25.13 -1.27 17.87
N PHE A 15 25.70 -0.30 17.16
CA PHE A 15 26.94 0.39 17.53
C PHE A 15 26.65 1.82 18.00
N SER A 16 27.53 2.35 18.83
CA SER A 16 27.63 3.77 19.15
C SER A 16 28.31 4.55 18.02
N LYS A 17 28.14 5.88 18.01
CA LYS A 17 28.82 6.75 17.03
C LYS A 17 30.34 6.63 17.11
N ASP A 18 30.90 6.47 18.31
CA ASP A 18 32.35 6.38 18.54
C ASP A 18 32.92 5.06 18.03
N GLU A 19 32.18 3.95 18.16
CA GLU A 19 32.55 2.65 17.59
C GLU A 19 32.57 2.69 16.05
N ILE A 20 31.57 3.32 15.43
CA ILE A 20 31.53 3.52 13.98
C ILE A 20 32.73 4.37 13.50
N LEU A 21 33.06 5.46 14.21
CA LEU A 21 34.21 6.29 13.87
C LEU A 21 35.54 5.54 14.04
N ALA A 22 35.68 4.71 15.07
CA ALA A 22 36.85 3.86 15.27
C ALA A 22 36.99 2.83 14.13
N ASP A 23 35.89 2.18 13.73
CA ASP A 23 35.87 1.20 12.65
C ASP A 23 36.18 1.80 11.28
N ILE A 24 35.72 3.04 11.01
CA ILE A 24 36.09 3.80 9.81
C ILE A 24 37.60 4.11 9.83
N LYS A 25 38.14 4.56 10.98
CA LYS A 25 39.57 4.90 11.12
C LYS A 25 40.49 3.68 10.97
N MET A 26 40.03 2.50 11.39
CA MET A 26 40.73 1.23 11.23
C MET A 26 40.53 0.59 9.83
N GLY A 27 39.77 1.22 8.93
CA GLY A 27 39.47 0.69 7.59
C GLY A 27 38.53 -0.51 7.57
N ARG A 28 37.90 -0.82 8.72
CA ARG A 28 36.91 -1.90 8.84
C ARG A 28 35.56 -1.52 8.24
N LEU A 29 35.27 -0.22 8.14
CA LEU A 29 34.12 0.33 7.44
C LEU A 29 34.58 1.34 6.37
N LYS A 30 33.94 1.29 5.20
CA LYS A 30 34.21 2.15 4.05
C LYS A 30 33.09 3.17 3.87
N SER A 31 33.36 4.26 3.16
CA SER A 31 32.38 5.31 2.83
C SER A 31 31.10 4.80 2.14
N ASP A 32 31.22 3.67 1.46
CA ASP A 32 30.18 3.06 0.63
C ASP A 32 29.50 1.88 1.34
N ASP A 33 29.91 1.55 2.56
CA ASP A 33 29.14 0.65 3.41
C ASP A 33 27.87 1.38 3.86
N GLN A 34 26.78 0.63 4.02
CA GLN A 34 25.48 1.19 4.40
C GLN A 34 25.31 1.19 5.92
N ILE A 35 24.69 2.24 6.44
CA ILE A 35 24.32 2.36 7.85
C ILE A 35 22.87 2.80 8.01
N CYS A 36 22.28 2.46 9.15
CA CYS A 36 20.95 2.85 9.54
C CYS A 36 21.02 3.52 10.90
N THR A 37 20.72 4.82 10.96
CA THR A 37 20.80 5.66 12.15
C THR A 37 19.43 6.00 12.74
N ASP A 38 18.37 5.88 11.94
CA ASP A 38 16.98 6.21 12.26
C ASP A 38 16.07 4.98 12.40
N GLY A 39 16.63 3.78 12.21
CA GLY A 39 15.90 2.50 12.25
C GLY A 39 15.01 2.23 11.04
N LYS A 40 15.07 3.06 9.99
CA LYS A 40 14.18 2.99 8.82
C LYS A 40 14.92 2.99 7.49
N ASN A 41 15.99 3.78 7.37
CA ASN A 41 16.68 3.99 6.10
C ASN A 41 18.14 3.53 6.17
N TRP A 42 18.50 2.65 5.23
CA TRP A 42 19.90 2.35 4.94
C TRP A 42 20.45 3.44 4.03
N ILE A 43 21.40 4.20 4.54
CA ILE A 43 22.10 5.27 3.82
C ILE A 43 23.59 4.95 3.80
N LEU A 44 24.31 5.39 2.77
CA LEU A 44 25.75 5.19 2.74
C LEU A 44 26.41 5.99 3.86
N ILE A 45 27.50 5.49 4.44
CA ILE A 45 28.22 6.18 5.52
C ILE A 45 28.59 7.61 5.13
N ARG A 46 29.00 7.84 3.87
CA ARG A 46 29.30 9.18 3.34
C ARG A 46 28.11 10.15 3.35
N ASP A 47 26.89 9.63 3.24
CA ASP A 47 25.65 10.42 3.16
C ASP A 47 24.97 10.57 4.53
N SER A 48 25.50 9.89 5.55
CA SER A 48 24.90 9.83 6.88
C SER A 48 25.17 11.02 7.81
N GLY A 49 26.09 11.92 7.41
CA GLY A 49 26.55 13.01 8.26
C GLY A 49 27.38 12.57 9.48
N ILE A 50 27.70 11.27 9.62
CA ILE A 50 28.61 10.78 10.67
C ILE A 50 30.04 11.23 10.40
N ILE A 51 30.44 11.23 9.12
CA ILE A 51 31.71 11.77 8.66
C ILE A 51 31.46 13.23 8.26
N ASN A 52 31.90 14.18 9.08
CA ASN A 52 32.04 15.56 8.61
C ASN A 52 33.24 15.61 7.67
N PHE A 53 32.99 15.52 6.36
CA PHE A 53 33.98 15.97 5.38
C PHE A 53 34.08 17.50 5.55
N GLN A 54 35.09 17.96 6.28
CA GLN A 54 35.53 19.35 6.16
C GLN A 54 36.17 19.52 4.78
N THR A 55 35.35 19.64 3.74
CA THR A 55 35.76 20.31 2.51
C THR A 55 35.91 21.78 2.85
N ARG A 56 37.14 22.17 3.19
CA ARG A 56 37.57 23.57 3.30
C ARG A 56 37.13 24.32 2.04
N SER A 57 36.10 25.16 2.20
CA SER A 57 35.69 26.17 1.24
C SER A 57 36.80 27.21 1.06
N LEU A 58 37.61 27.04 0.02
CA LEU A 58 38.57 28.05 -0.44
C LEU A 58 38.35 28.46 -1.90
N LEU A 59 37.23 28.04 -2.50
CA LEU A 59 36.92 28.31 -3.91
C LEU A 59 35.72 29.24 -4.16
N PHE A 60 35.12 29.82 -3.11
CA PHE A 60 33.94 30.69 -3.26
C PHE A 60 34.20 32.20 -3.14
N TRP A 61 35.47 32.64 -2.98
CA TRP A 61 35.80 34.06 -2.92
C TRP A 61 36.34 34.67 -4.22
N LYS A 62 36.53 33.86 -5.29
CA LYS A 62 37.01 34.36 -6.60
C LYS A 62 35.95 34.46 -7.71
N ILE A 63 34.76 33.89 -7.52
CA ILE A 63 33.72 33.88 -8.56
C ILE A 63 32.81 35.13 -8.48
N GLY A 64 32.59 35.67 -7.27
CA GLY A 64 31.74 36.86 -7.08
C GLY A 64 32.28 38.17 -7.69
N VAL A 65 33.60 38.29 -7.89
CA VAL A 65 34.21 39.51 -8.46
C VAL A 65 34.23 39.49 -9.99
N ILE A 66 34.19 38.31 -10.61
CA ILE A 66 34.23 38.17 -12.08
C ILE A 66 32.83 38.39 -12.70
N SER A 67 31.76 38.01 -12.01
CA SER A 67 30.38 38.21 -12.48
C SER A 67 29.96 39.68 -12.52
N LEU A 68 30.53 40.55 -11.68
CA LEU A 68 30.22 41.99 -11.71
C LEU A 68 30.91 42.73 -12.86
N PHE A 69 32.06 42.26 -13.34
CA PHE A 69 32.76 42.86 -14.49
C PHE A 69 32.14 42.45 -15.84
N PHE A 70 31.54 41.27 -15.93
CA PHE A 70 30.94 40.77 -17.18
C PHE A 70 29.65 41.50 -17.57
N VAL A 71 28.86 41.94 -16.58
CA VAL A 71 27.60 42.66 -16.81
C VAL A 71 27.84 44.07 -17.35
N PHE A 72 28.92 44.74 -16.92
CA PHE A 72 29.26 46.09 -17.40
C PHE A 72 29.84 46.09 -18.82
N ILE A 73 30.60 45.07 -19.20
CA ILE A 73 31.20 44.98 -20.54
C ILE A 73 30.15 44.62 -21.59
N VAL A 74 29.24 43.68 -21.30
CA VAL A 74 28.18 43.29 -22.23
C VAL A 74 27.15 44.42 -22.41
N GLY A 75 26.83 45.16 -21.34
CA GLY A 75 25.93 46.32 -21.43
C GLY A 75 26.47 47.46 -22.30
N ALA A 76 27.78 47.74 -22.25
CA ALA A 76 28.40 48.78 -23.06
C ALA A 76 28.46 48.40 -24.56
N ILE A 77 28.64 47.12 -24.87
CA ILE A 77 28.68 46.61 -26.26
C ILE A 77 27.28 46.63 -26.90
N CYS A 78 26.22 46.31 -26.14
CA CYS A 78 24.85 46.36 -26.64
C CYS A 78 24.36 47.78 -26.94
N ILE A 79 24.78 48.78 -26.16
CA ILE A 79 24.43 50.19 -26.39
C ILE A 79 25.17 50.77 -27.60
N ALA A 80 26.42 50.36 -27.81
CA ALA A 80 27.20 50.76 -28.99
C ALA A 80 26.64 50.16 -30.30
N LEU A 81 26.14 48.91 -30.26
CA LEU A 81 25.49 48.27 -31.42
C LEU A 81 24.13 48.89 -31.76
N LEU A 82 23.34 49.30 -30.75
CA LEU A 82 22.06 49.99 -30.97
C LEU A 82 22.23 51.39 -31.58
N LEU A 83 23.34 52.08 -31.30
CA LEU A 83 23.67 53.37 -31.91
C LEU A 83 24.32 53.23 -33.30
N TYR A 84 24.91 52.08 -33.62
CA TYR A 84 25.55 51.83 -34.92
C TYR A 84 24.57 51.35 -36.00
N PHE A 85 23.47 50.69 -35.62
CA PHE A 85 22.47 50.15 -36.56
C PHE A 85 21.17 50.99 -36.66
N GLY A 86 21.04 52.08 -35.91
CA GLY A 86 19.83 52.91 -35.85
C GLY A 86 19.58 53.84 -37.06
N GLY A 87 20.13 53.54 -38.24
CA GLY A 87 20.03 54.47 -39.37
C GLY A 87 20.14 53.81 -40.73
N TYR A 88 19.28 52.84 -41.07
CA TYR A 88 18.96 52.52 -42.46
C TYR A 88 17.54 51.92 -42.54
N PHE A 89 16.64 52.65 -43.24
CA PHE A 89 15.65 52.20 -44.24
C PHE A 89 14.88 50.88 -44.01
N SER A 90 13.61 50.69 -44.37
CA SER A 90 12.45 51.48 -44.85
C SER A 90 11.37 50.42 -45.12
N ASP A 91 10.10 50.83 -45.16
CA ASP A 91 8.94 49.96 -45.43
C ASP A 91 9.12 49.03 -46.65
N GLU A 92 8.77 47.76 -46.49
CA GLU A 92 8.24 46.94 -47.57
C GLU A 92 7.34 45.83 -46.98
N GLU A 93 6.03 45.94 -47.27
CA GLU A 93 5.04 44.89 -47.07
C GLU A 93 5.42 43.67 -47.93
N VAL A 94 5.61 42.52 -47.30
CA VAL A 94 5.62 41.24 -47.99
C VAL A 94 4.54 40.36 -47.38
N HIS A 95 3.45 40.22 -48.13
CA HIS A 95 2.51 39.12 -48.01
C HIS A 95 3.24 37.81 -48.33
N GLU A 96 3.45 36.95 -47.34
CA GLU A 96 3.83 35.55 -47.57
C GLU A 96 2.76 34.59 -47.03
N ASN A 97 2.26 33.80 -47.96
CA ASN A 97 1.36 32.68 -47.77
C ASN A 97 1.97 31.66 -46.81
N ILE A 98 1.41 31.52 -45.61
CA ILE A 98 1.68 30.35 -44.77
C ILE A 98 0.88 29.19 -45.37
N THR A 99 1.52 28.43 -46.24
CA THR A 99 1.12 27.05 -46.51
C THR A 99 1.34 26.25 -45.22
N ASP A 100 0.24 25.69 -44.72
CA ASP A 100 0.15 24.78 -43.59
C ASP A 100 1.09 23.58 -43.76
N SER A 101 2.34 23.70 -43.27
CA SER A 101 3.25 22.58 -43.16
C SER A 101 2.87 21.76 -41.92
N GLN A 102 2.11 20.69 -42.17
CA GLN A 102 1.91 19.64 -41.18
C GLN A 102 3.28 19.11 -40.73
N ASP A 103 3.54 19.26 -39.43
CA ASP A 103 4.78 18.87 -38.78
C ASP A 103 4.84 17.33 -38.67
N ASN A 104 5.23 16.68 -39.78
CA ASN A 104 5.13 15.23 -40.02
C ASN A 104 6.26 14.39 -39.39
N ASN A 105 6.99 14.91 -38.41
CA ASN A 105 7.99 14.10 -37.69
C ASN A 105 7.30 13.30 -36.57
N PHE A 106 7.09 12.00 -36.82
CA PHE A 106 6.47 11.02 -35.93
C PHE A 106 7.52 9.98 -35.48
N SER A 107 8.50 10.42 -34.68
CA SER A 107 9.41 9.57 -33.91
C SER A 107 10.40 10.46 -33.16
N ASP A 108 10.03 10.99 -32.00
CA ASP A 108 11.02 11.56 -31.09
C ASP A 108 11.65 10.42 -30.29
N ILE A 109 12.98 10.27 -30.38
CA ILE A 109 13.75 9.26 -29.63
C ILE A 109 13.73 9.67 -28.14
N ARG A 110 12.63 9.36 -27.45
CA ARG A 110 12.57 9.36 -25.98
C ARG A 110 12.69 7.94 -25.47
N ASP A 111 13.25 7.85 -24.28
CA ASP A 111 13.26 6.64 -23.48
C ASP A 111 11.80 6.24 -23.15
N LEU A 112 11.28 5.27 -23.91
CA LEU A 112 9.95 4.69 -23.79
C LEU A 112 9.96 3.48 -22.84
N ASP A 113 11.05 3.25 -22.08
CA ASP A 113 11.21 2.06 -21.24
C ASP A 113 10.12 1.95 -20.15
N TYR A 114 9.44 3.05 -19.84
CA TYR A 114 8.29 3.06 -18.93
C TYR A 114 7.04 2.36 -19.50
N PHE A 115 7.00 2.01 -20.79
CA PHE A 115 5.99 1.13 -21.38
C PHE A 115 6.24 -0.35 -21.11
N GLU A 116 7.48 -0.75 -20.76
CA GLU A 116 7.90 -2.15 -20.60
C GLU A 116 8.06 -2.60 -19.14
N TRP A 117 7.54 -1.84 -18.17
CA TRP A 117 7.83 -2.01 -16.74
C TRP A 117 7.41 -3.36 -16.13
N GLU A 118 6.49 -4.11 -16.75
CA GLU A 118 6.08 -5.46 -16.30
C GLU A 118 7.24 -6.47 -16.34
N SER A 119 8.33 -6.16 -17.07
CA SER A 119 9.52 -7.01 -17.17
C SER A 119 10.45 -6.97 -15.94
N HIS A 120 10.24 -6.04 -15.00
CA HIS A 120 11.10 -5.83 -13.83
C HIS A 120 10.29 -5.89 -12.52
N PRO A 121 10.23 -7.06 -11.85
CA PRO A 121 9.56 -7.19 -10.56
C PRO A 121 10.20 -6.26 -9.52
N ASP A 122 9.41 -5.39 -8.90
CA ASP A 122 9.80 -4.53 -7.77
C ASP A 122 8.81 -4.78 -6.62
N ASP A 123 9.21 -5.62 -5.66
CA ASP A 123 8.40 -6.05 -4.51
C ASP A 123 8.00 -4.90 -3.56
N SER A 124 8.54 -3.69 -3.77
CA SER A 124 8.15 -2.49 -3.03
C SER A 124 6.80 -1.91 -3.47
N PHE A 125 6.30 -2.26 -4.66
CA PHE A 125 4.94 -1.91 -5.09
C PHE A 125 3.93 -2.92 -4.52
N LYS A 126 2.91 -2.40 -3.84
CA LYS A 126 1.76 -3.15 -3.32
C LYS A 126 0.55 -2.94 -4.24
N ASN A 127 -0.59 -3.57 -3.94
CA ASN A 127 -1.80 -3.40 -4.75
C ASN A 127 -2.37 -1.99 -4.55
N GLY A 128 -2.48 -1.21 -5.63
CA GLY A 128 -3.21 0.05 -5.63
C GLY A 128 -4.73 -0.16 -5.74
N ALA A 129 -5.50 0.89 -5.48
CA ALA A 129 -6.96 0.88 -5.59
C ALA A 129 -7.54 2.09 -6.30
N ALA A 130 -8.59 1.87 -7.07
CA ALA A 130 -9.45 2.94 -7.53
C ALA A 130 -10.80 2.91 -6.79
N LEU A 131 -11.39 4.06 -6.56
CA LEU A 131 -12.64 4.23 -5.80
C LEU A 131 -13.66 4.95 -6.65
N VAL A 132 -14.88 4.42 -6.74
CA VAL A 132 -16.01 5.17 -7.30
C VAL A 132 -16.42 6.24 -6.29
N ILE A 133 -16.14 7.50 -6.57
CA ILE A 133 -16.46 8.63 -5.66
C ILE A 133 -17.69 9.43 -6.10
N SER A 134 -18.13 9.24 -7.35
CA SER A 134 -19.40 9.73 -7.87
C SER A 134 -19.89 8.78 -8.95
N SER A 135 -21.20 8.60 -9.07
CA SER A 135 -21.82 7.87 -10.17
C SER A 135 -23.21 8.43 -10.45
N SER A 136 -23.55 8.53 -11.73
CA SER A 136 -24.87 8.91 -12.23
C SER A 136 -25.31 7.95 -13.35
N GLY A 137 -26.61 7.77 -13.51
CA GLY A 137 -27.16 6.86 -14.53
C GLY A 137 -26.82 5.39 -14.28
N LYS A 138 -26.60 4.63 -15.35
CA LYS A 138 -26.32 3.19 -15.30
C LYS A 138 -24.82 2.93 -15.42
N VAL A 139 -24.21 2.58 -14.29
CA VAL A 139 -22.80 2.21 -14.22
C VAL A 139 -22.67 0.84 -13.56
N ARG A 140 -21.90 -0.04 -14.20
CA ARG A 140 -21.67 -1.41 -13.76
C ARG A 140 -20.18 -1.70 -13.65
N TYR A 141 -19.84 -2.65 -12.81
CA TYR A 141 -18.51 -3.22 -12.76
C TYR A 141 -18.56 -4.74 -12.96
N GLN A 142 -17.46 -5.30 -13.44
CA GLN A 142 -17.29 -6.73 -13.69
C GLN A 142 -15.87 -7.13 -13.30
N LEU A 143 -15.72 -8.18 -12.50
CA LEU A 143 -14.43 -8.74 -12.16
C LEU A 143 -13.94 -9.67 -13.27
N GLN A 144 -12.65 -9.64 -13.58
CA GLN A 144 -12.03 -10.53 -14.55
C GLN A 144 -12.29 -12.00 -14.17
N GLY A 145 -12.71 -12.79 -15.16
CA GLY A 145 -13.09 -14.20 -14.94
C GLY A 145 -14.52 -14.40 -14.42
N ASN A 146 -15.24 -13.35 -14.00
CA ASN A 146 -16.64 -13.42 -13.64
C ASN A 146 -17.53 -12.97 -14.82
N PRO A 147 -18.43 -13.82 -15.35
CA PRO A 147 -19.30 -13.46 -16.46
C PRO A 147 -20.42 -12.48 -16.05
N LYS A 148 -20.70 -12.30 -14.75
CA LYS A 148 -21.75 -11.42 -14.27
C LYS A 148 -21.19 -10.02 -13.96
N SER A 149 -21.95 -8.99 -14.33
CA SER A 149 -21.73 -7.60 -13.93
C SER A 149 -22.76 -7.14 -12.90
N ASP A 150 -22.34 -6.30 -11.96
CA ASP A 150 -23.18 -5.72 -10.90
C ASP A 150 -23.12 -4.18 -10.97
N TYR A 151 -24.11 -3.51 -10.38
CA TYR A 151 -24.15 -2.05 -10.35
C TYR A 151 -23.12 -1.49 -9.35
N VAL A 152 -22.50 -0.35 -9.69
CA VAL A 152 -21.56 0.31 -8.77
C VAL A 152 -22.29 1.05 -7.66
N GLU A 153 -21.68 1.08 -6.48
CA GLU A 153 -22.08 1.95 -5.36
C GLU A 153 -21.01 3.02 -5.11
N ILE A 154 -21.39 4.14 -4.50
CA ILE A 154 -20.41 5.15 -4.08
C ILE A 154 -19.54 4.56 -2.97
N GLY A 155 -18.22 4.61 -3.15
CA GLY A 155 -17.24 3.94 -2.30
C GLY A 155 -16.84 2.55 -2.78
N GLN A 156 -17.44 2.05 -3.87
CA GLN A 156 -17.04 0.80 -4.51
C GLN A 156 -15.56 0.83 -4.87
N VAL A 157 -14.85 -0.21 -4.44
CA VAL A 157 -13.42 -0.38 -4.71
C VAL A 157 -13.25 -1.15 -6.01
N LEU A 158 -12.37 -0.65 -6.87
CA LEU A 158 -11.98 -1.25 -8.15
C LEU A 158 -10.50 -1.63 -8.06
N THR A 159 -10.20 -2.92 -8.18
CA THR A 159 -8.83 -3.46 -8.16
C THR A 159 -8.38 -3.84 -9.56
N GLN A 160 -7.12 -4.27 -9.70
CA GLN A 160 -6.65 -4.95 -10.91
C GLN A 160 -7.63 -6.06 -11.34
N GLY A 161 -7.86 -6.15 -12.66
CA GLY A 161 -8.83 -7.07 -13.25
C GLY A 161 -10.28 -6.56 -13.20
N THR A 162 -10.55 -5.37 -12.65
CA THR A 162 -11.91 -4.82 -12.63
C THR A 162 -12.19 -4.04 -13.90
N ARG A 163 -13.25 -4.42 -14.60
CA ARG A 163 -13.83 -3.71 -15.73
C ARG A 163 -14.97 -2.81 -15.25
N LEU A 164 -15.03 -1.58 -15.74
CA LEU A 164 -16.13 -0.65 -15.48
C LEU A 164 -16.80 -0.28 -16.80
N ILE A 165 -18.13 -0.31 -16.80
CA ILE A 165 -18.98 -0.12 -17.97
C ILE A 165 -20.00 0.96 -17.62
N THR A 166 -19.99 2.06 -18.36
CA THR A 166 -21.05 3.07 -18.35
C THR A 166 -21.97 2.84 -19.56
N GLU A 167 -23.28 2.82 -19.34
CA GLU A 167 -24.27 2.73 -20.43
C GLU A 167 -24.76 4.16 -20.80
N ASP A 168 -25.90 4.25 -21.50
CA ASP A 168 -26.52 5.54 -21.84
C ASP A 168 -26.82 6.38 -20.58
N ASN A 169 -26.37 7.63 -20.60
CA ASN A 169 -26.40 8.57 -19.47
C ASN A 169 -25.66 8.09 -18.21
N GLY A 170 -24.86 7.03 -18.30
CA GLY A 170 -24.00 6.55 -17.22
C GLY A 170 -22.71 7.35 -17.16
N GLU A 171 -22.38 7.90 -16.01
CA GLU A 171 -21.10 8.59 -15.78
C GLU A 171 -20.56 8.22 -14.40
N ALA A 172 -19.23 8.24 -14.25
CA ALA A 172 -18.60 7.97 -12.98
C ALA A 172 -17.34 8.81 -12.78
N ILE A 173 -17.03 9.12 -11.52
CA ILE A 173 -15.75 9.71 -11.13
C ILE A 173 -15.01 8.69 -10.28
N ILE A 174 -13.80 8.38 -10.71
CA ILE A 174 -12.91 7.42 -10.08
C ILE A 174 -11.75 8.18 -9.41
N LEU A 175 -11.42 7.81 -8.17
CA LEU A 175 -10.26 8.32 -7.45
C LEU A 175 -9.28 7.19 -7.17
N PHE A 176 -8.07 7.29 -7.69
CA PHE A 176 -6.98 6.35 -7.44
C PHE A 176 -6.29 6.67 -6.11
N THR A 177 -5.78 5.64 -5.41
CA THR A 177 -5.09 5.78 -4.12
C THR A 177 -3.79 6.57 -4.17
N ASN A 178 -3.27 6.89 -5.36
CA ASN A 178 -2.15 7.82 -5.53
C ASN A 178 -2.59 9.30 -5.52
N GLY A 179 -3.91 9.57 -5.50
CA GLY A 179 -4.51 10.91 -5.51
C GLY A 179 -4.94 11.41 -6.90
N THR A 180 -4.70 10.64 -7.97
CA THR A 180 -5.19 10.94 -9.33
C THR A 180 -6.69 10.69 -9.43
N SER A 181 -7.43 11.58 -10.07
CA SER A 181 -8.86 11.39 -10.33
C SER A 181 -9.14 11.25 -11.82
N MET A 182 -10.19 10.52 -12.19
CA MET A 182 -10.58 10.29 -13.57
C MET A 182 -12.09 10.40 -13.70
N SER A 183 -12.56 11.19 -14.66
CA SER A 183 -13.96 11.20 -15.09
C SER A 183 -14.16 10.20 -16.23
N VAL A 184 -15.22 9.41 -16.13
CA VAL A 184 -15.61 8.37 -17.07
C VAL A 184 -16.89 8.83 -17.75
N GLY A 185 -16.82 9.09 -19.06
CA GLY A 185 -17.96 9.54 -19.85
C GLY A 185 -18.99 8.44 -20.09
N ASN A 186 -20.04 8.80 -20.82
CA ASN A 186 -21.08 7.85 -21.24
C ASN A 186 -20.56 6.80 -22.22
N ASN A 187 -21.21 5.62 -22.23
CA ASN A 187 -20.89 4.53 -23.16
C ASN A 187 -19.40 4.14 -23.15
N ALA A 188 -18.78 4.19 -21.98
CA ALA A 188 -17.38 3.87 -21.76
C ALA A 188 -17.20 2.46 -21.19
N ASN A 189 -16.14 1.80 -21.61
CA ASN A 189 -15.77 0.47 -21.16
C ASN A 189 -14.26 0.39 -21.03
N PHE A 190 -13.77 0.32 -19.79
CA PHE A 190 -12.35 0.18 -19.52
C PHE A 190 -12.05 -0.89 -18.46
N LEU A 191 -10.85 -1.45 -18.52
CA LEU A 191 -10.29 -2.43 -17.60
C LEU A 191 -9.10 -1.83 -16.86
N ILE A 192 -9.04 -2.00 -15.54
CA ILE A 192 -7.82 -1.77 -14.78
C ILE A 192 -6.91 -2.99 -14.98
N THR A 193 -5.99 -2.90 -15.95
CA THR A 193 -5.09 -3.99 -16.32
C THR A 193 -4.07 -4.26 -15.23
N SER A 194 -3.50 -3.20 -14.65
CA SER A 194 -2.60 -3.30 -13.49
C SER A 194 -2.59 -2.00 -12.70
N PHE A 195 -2.42 -2.12 -11.39
CA PHE A 195 -2.22 -0.98 -10.50
C PHE A 195 -1.33 -1.37 -9.32
N GLY A 196 -0.04 -1.01 -9.42
CA GLY A 196 0.90 -1.07 -8.31
C GLY A 196 1.08 0.30 -7.65
N GLN A 197 1.21 0.36 -6.33
CA GLN A 197 1.55 1.58 -5.61
C GLN A 197 2.42 1.28 -4.38
N LYS A 198 3.45 2.08 -4.14
CA LYS A 198 4.29 1.96 -2.93
C LYS A 198 3.54 2.44 -1.69
N GLU A 199 3.93 1.94 -0.53
CA GLU A 199 3.40 2.41 0.76
C GLU A 199 3.56 3.94 0.92
N PHE A 200 2.60 4.60 1.56
CA PHE A 200 2.64 6.03 1.87
C PHE A 200 2.20 6.28 3.31
N GLN A 201 2.55 7.43 3.88
CA GLN A 201 2.07 7.80 5.21
C GLN A 201 0.74 8.55 5.11
N SER A 202 -0.10 8.44 6.14
CA SER A 202 -1.29 9.26 6.26
C SER A 202 -0.88 10.64 6.78
N ASP A 203 -0.59 11.57 5.86
CA ASP A 203 -0.44 12.97 6.23
C ASP A 203 -1.82 13.58 6.56
N GLU A 204 -1.86 14.60 7.44
CA GLU A 204 -3.07 15.41 7.64
C GLU A 204 -3.34 16.25 6.37
N GLY A 205 -4.53 16.14 5.78
CA GLY A 205 -4.89 16.94 4.61
C GLY A 205 -5.97 16.35 3.71
N LEU A 206 -6.35 17.12 2.70
CA LEU A 206 -7.32 16.76 1.67
C LEU A 206 -6.62 16.39 0.36
N ILE A 207 -7.22 15.52 -0.43
CA ILE A 207 -6.70 15.15 -1.76
C ILE A 207 -6.61 16.39 -2.69
N SER A 208 -7.49 17.37 -2.53
CA SER A 208 -7.45 18.62 -3.29
C SER A 208 -6.24 19.49 -3.00
N SER A 209 -5.64 19.41 -1.81
CA SER A 209 -4.45 20.21 -1.46
C SER A 209 -3.14 19.62 -1.98
N LEU A 210 -3.17 18.41 -2.55
CA LEU A 210 -1.98 17.73 -3.05
C LEU A 210 -1.61 18.18 -4.46
N ASN A 211 -0.37 18.60 -4.66
CA ASN A 211 0.21 18.85 -5.99
C ASN A 211 0.88 17.59 -6.57
N ASN A 212 1.50 16.78 -5.72
CA ASN A 212 2.18 15.54 -6.08
C ASN A 212 1.31 14.33 -5.71
N GLU A 213 1.58 13.19 -6.32
CA GLU A 213 0.97 11.93 -5.90
C GLU A 213 1.44 11.52 -4.48
N LEU A 214 0.64 10.69 -3.81
CA LEU A 214 0.89 10.25 -2.43
C LEU A 214 2.13 9.34 -2.29
N SER A 215 2.38 8.49 -3.28
CA SER A 215 3.58 7.65 -3.40
C SER A 215 3.76 7.20 -4.84
N PRO A 216 4.96 6.67 -5.18
CA PRO A 216 5.17 6.12 -6.50
C PRO A 216 4.12 5.07 -6.89
N SER A 217 3.59 5.18 -8.11
CA SER A 217 2.49 4.36 -8.59
C SER A 217 2.65 3.99 -10.07
N ARG A 218 2.21 2.79 -10.44
CA ARG A 218 2.23 2.26 -11.81
C ARG A 218 0.82 1.82 -12.16
N ILE A 219 0.15 2.58 -13.01
CA ILE A 219 -1.25 2.36 -13.40
C ILE A 219 -1.31 2.09 -14.90
N LYS A 220 -1.97 1.00 -15.29
CA LYS A 220 -2.27 0.67 -16.68
C LYS A 220 -3.76 0.40 -16.83
N LEU A 221 -4.39 1.16 -17.71
CA LEU A 221 -5.80 1.00 -18.08
C LEU A 221 -5.88 0.52 -19.53
N ASN A 222 -6.86 -0.33 -19.83
CA ASN A 222 -7.25 -0.64 -21.21
C ASN A 222 -8.65 -0.07 -21.47
N LEU A 223 -8.75 0.90 -22.37
CA LEU A 223 -9.97 1.55 -22.81
C LEU A 223 -10.43 0.93 -24.12
N ASP A 224 -11.51 0.16 -24.07
CA ASP A 224 -12.08 -0.47 -25.26
C ASP A 224 -12.94 0.55 -26.03
N LEU A 225 -13.80 1.30 -25.33
CA LEU A 225 -14.72 2.27 -25.90
C LEU A 225 -14.97 3.43 -24.93
N GLY A 226 -15.26 4.62 -25.45
CA GLY A 226 -15.75 5.78 -24.71
C GLY A 226 -14.65 6.79 -24.37
N GLU A 227 -14.97 7.72 -23.46
CA GLU A 227 -14.08 8.82 -23.07
C GLU A 227 -13.65 8.73 -21.61
N LEU A 228 -12.35 8.92 -21.38
CA LEU A 228 -11.75 9.11 -20.06
C LEU A 228 -11.07 10.48 -20.01
N VAL A 229 -11.39 11.28 -18.99
CA VAL A 229 -10.66 12.51 -18.67
C VAL A 229 -9.89 12.29 -17.39
N VAL A 230 -8.56 12.22 -17.49
CA VAL A 230 -7.69 11.90 -16.36
C VAL A 230 -7.03 13.18 -15.85
N VAL A 231 -7.15 13.42 -14.55
CA VAL A 231 -6.58 14.54 -13.82
C VAL A 231 -5.43 14.02 -12.97
N VAL A 232 -4.25 13.93 -13.60
CA VAL A 232 -3.09 13.26 -13.02
C VAL A 232 -2.36 14.18 -12.04
N LYS A 233 -2.09 13.69 -10.83
CA LYS A 233 -1.19 14.38 -9.89
C LYS A 233 0.23 14.38 -10.44
N LYS A 234 1.09 15.30 -10.00
CA LYS A 234 2.49 15.25 -10.44
C LYS A 234 3.14 13.95 -9.99
N LEU A 235 3.48 13.10 -10.96
CA LEU A 235 4.01 11.75 -10.76
C LEU A 235 5.49 11.78 -10.37
N ASN A 236 5.89 10.86 -9.49
CA ASN A 236 7.28 10.60 -9.14
C ASN A 236 8.04 9.99 -10.33
N LYS A 237 9.37 10.04 -10.27
CA LYS A 237 10.23 9.46 -11.33
C LYS A 237 10.06 7.96 -11.53
N GLN A 238 9.62 7.24 -10.49
CA GLN A 238 9.40 5.78 -10.52
C GLN A 238 7.97 5.39 -10.96
N SER A 239 7.14 6.39 -11.27
CA SER A 239 5.72 6.21 -11.53
C SER A 239 5.39 6.26 -13.01
N SER A 240 4.32 5.59 -13.39
CA SER A 240 3.79 5.58 -14.74
C SER A 240 2.26 5.55 -14.70
N PHE A 241 1.64 6.27 -15.62
CA PHE A 241 0.21 6.18 -15.88
C PHE A 241 0.01 5.98 -17.38
N LEU A 242 -0.55 4.83 -17.74
CA LEU A 242 -0.72 4.38 -19.10
C LEU A 242 -2.19 4.12 -19.38
N VAL A 243 -2.70 4.66 -20.49
CA VAL A 243 -4.00 4.26 -21.04
C VAL A 243 -3.76 3.67 -22.42
N GLN A 244 -4.07 2.39 -22.55
CA GLN A 244 -4.05 1.65 -23.79
C GLN A 244 -5.44 1.66 -24.42
N SER A 245 -5.51 1.74 -25.73
CA SER A 245 -6.70 1.53 -26.55
C SER A 245 -6.33 0.64 -27.73
N GLU A 246 -7.31 0.24 -28.55
CA GLU A 246 -7.07 -0.59 -29.74
C GLU A 246 -6.04 0.02 -30.70
N LEU A 247 -6.06 1.35 -30.87
CA LEU A 247 -5.27 2.05 -31.90
C LEU A 247 -4.14 2.92 -31.33
N GLY A 248 -3.86 2.81 -30.04
CA GLY A 248 -2.70 3.49 -29.46
C GLY A 248 -2.70 3.60 -27.94
N PHE A 249 -1.58 4.11 -27.44
CA PHE A 249 -1.25 4.27 -26.04
C PHE A 249 -1.01 5.75 -25.72
N ALA A 250 -1.54 6.19 -24.59
CA ALA A 250 -1.20 7.48 -23.97
C ALA A 250 -0.35 7.22 -22.72
N GLY A 251 0.91 7.68 -22.76
CA GLY A 251 1.84 7.67 -21.64
C GLY A 251 1.97 9.06 -21.01
N VAL A 252 1.85 9.13 -19.67
CA VAL A 252 1.63 10.41 -19.00
C VAL A 252 2.66 10.67 -17.91
N ARG A 253 3.14 11.93 -17.86
CA ARG A 253 3.99 12.42 -16.76
C ARG A 253 3.52 13.78 -16.25
N GLY A 254 2.51 13.77 -15.37
CA GLY A 254 2.04 14.96 -14.64
C GLY A 254 1.11 15.89 -15.44
N THR A 255 0.21 15.31 -16.23
CA THR A 255 -0.57 16.02 -17.26
C THR A 255 -2.06 15.66 -17.14
N SER A 256 -2.94 16.65 -17.35
CA SER A 256 -4.39 16.40 -17.53
C SER A 256 -4.68 16.21 -19.01
N PHE A 257 -5.34 15.11 -19.37
CA PHE A 257 -5.63 14.78 -20.76
C PHE A 257 -6.97 14.03 -20.87
N ALA A 258 -7.54 14.08 -22.06
CA ALA A 258 -8.68 13.26 -22.44
C ALA A 258 -8.25 12.24 -23.50
N ILE A 259 -8.66 11.00 -23.32
CA ILE A 259 -8.53 9.95 -24.33
C ILE A 259 -9.93 9.45 -24.69
N ASN A 260 -10.19 9.35 -25.99
CA ASN A 260 -11.46 8.89 -26.53
C ASN A 260 -11.20 7.76 -27.52
N SER A 261 -11.85 6.61 -27.29
CA SER A 261 -11.79 5.43 -28.14
C SER A 261 -13.16 5.18 -28.76
N LYS A 262 -13.19 5.04 -30.08
CA LYS A 262 -14.34 4.59 -30.88
C LYS A 262 -13.87 3.53 -31.86
N SER A 263 -14.80 2.74 -32.40
CA SER A 263 -14.47 1.75 -33.43
C SER A 263 -13.70 2.40 -34.58
N GLY A 264 -12.44 1.99 -34.78
CA GLY A 264 -11.57 2.51 -35.83
C GLY A 264 -10.98 3.91 -35.56
N LEU A 265 -11.10 4.49 -34.37
CA LEU A 265 -10.48 5.79 -34.04
C LEU A 265 -10.12 5.93 -32.56
N THR A 266 -8.84 6.21 -32.28
CA THR A 266 -8.37 6.70 -30.96
C THR A 266 -7.95 8.15 -31.09
N SER A 267 -8.32 8.99 -30.12
CA SER A 267 -7.85 10.37 -30.03
C SER A 267 -7.42 10.75 -28.62
N VAL A 268 -6.39 11.58 -28.52
CA VAL A 268 -5.88 12.15 -27.27
C VAL A 268 -5.85 13.67 -27.38
N ASN A 269 -6.47 14.34 -26.41
CA ASN A 269 -6.46 15.79 -26.25
C ASN A 269 -5.70 16.15 -24.97
N VAL A 270 -4.70 17.01 -25.07
CA VAL A 270 -3.88 17.40 -23.92
C VAL A 270 -4.31 18.77 -23.43
N ILE A 271 -4.73 18.83 -22.16
CA ILE A 271 -5.29 20.06 -21.56
C ILE A 271 -4.24 20.85 -20.80
N SER A 272 -3.29 20.17 -20.16
CA SER A 272 -2.21 20.83 -19.43
C SER A 272 -1.02 19.88 -19.29
N GLY A 273 0.17 20.28 -19.74
CA GLY A 273 1.39 19.45 -19.71
C GLY A 273 1.67 18.78 -21.06
N GLU A 274 2.25 17.58 -21.03
CA GLU A 274 2.62 16.82 -22.23
C GLU A 274 2.22 15.33 -22.09
N VAL A 275 1.82 14.70 -23.19
CA VAL A 275 1.52 13.25 -23.28
C VAL A 275 2.33 12.64 -24.42
N ASP A 276 3.01 11.54 -24.14
CA ASP A 276 3.59 10.71 -25.20
C ASP A 276 2.49 9.81 -25.76
N PHE A 277 2.25 9.91 -27.08
CA PHE A 277 1.35 9.02 -27.79
C PHE A 277 2.13 8.02 -28.63
N LEU A 278 1.74 6.75 -28.59
CA LEU A 278 2.30 5.66 -29.40
C LEU A 278 1.17 4.94 -30.13
N ASN A 279 1.22 4.83 -31.46
CA ASN A 279 0.21 4.08 -32.20
C ASN A 279 0.53 2.57 -32.30
N SER A 280 -0.35 1.80 -32.93
CA SER A 280 -0.15 0.36 -33.19
C SER A 280 1.08 0.02 -34.04
N ASP A 281 1.58 0.98 -34.83
CA ASP A 281 2.75 0.84 -35.69
C ASP A 281 4.05 1.29 -35.01
N ASN A 282 4.03 1.49 -33.68
CA ASN A 282 5.15 2.00 -32.87
C ASN A 282 5.66 3.40 -33.27
N GLN A 283 4.83 4.20 -33.93
CA GLN A 283 5.12 5.60 -34.19
C GLN A 283 4.76 6.44 -32.98
N SER A 284 5.73 7.21 -32.47
CA SER A 284 5.56 8.05 -31.28
C SER A 284 5.45 9.54 -31.61
N LYS A 285 4.69 10.27 -30.81
CA LYS A 285 4.63 11.74 -30.86
C LYS A 285 4.38 12.32 -29.47
N LEU A 286 5.16 13.32 -29.09
CA LEU A 286 4.81 14.14 -27.94
C LEU A 286 3.68 15.12 -28.31
N VAL A 287 2.60 15.08 -27.53
CA VAL A 287 1.46 15.99 -27.65
C VAL A 287 1.50 16.97 -26.50
N GLY A 288 1.71 18.25 -26.83
CA GLY A 288 1.73 19.36 -25.86
C GLY A 288 0.34 19.92 -25.56
N GLU A 289 0.28 20.86 -24.63
CA GLU A 289 -0.93 21.56 -24.22
C GLU A 289 -1.72 22.17 -25.40
N ASN A 290 -3.06 22.04 -25.35
CA ASN A 290 -4.02 22.45 -26.38
C ASN A 290 -3.87 21.75 -27.74
N HIS A 291 -3.03 20.71 -27.83
CA HIS A 291 -2.88 19.90 -29.03
C HIS A 291 -3.70 18.60 -28.94
N MET A 292 -4.01 18.06 -30.12
CA MET A 292 -4.72 16.79 -30.31
C MET A 292 -3.91 15.87 -31.21
N ILE A 293 -3.93 14.58 -30.91
CA ILE A 293 -3.51 13.54 -31.85
C ILE A 293 -4.63 12.53 -32.07
N GLN A 294 -4.73 12.00 -33.28
CA GLN A 294 -5.70 10.99 -33.68
C GLN A 294 -4.98 9.86 -34.42
N SER A 295 -5.40 8.62 -34.19
CA SER A 295 -4.99 7.44 -34.94
C SER A 295 -6.22 6.66 -35.39
N ASP A 296 -6.27 6.35 -36.68
CA ASP A 296 -7.29 5.51 -37.32
C ASP A 296 -6.78 4.09 -37.65
N GLY A 297 -5.63 3.72 -37.08
CA GLY A 297 -4.94 2.44 -37.34
C GLY A 297 -4.08 2.40 -38.60
N ASN A 298 -4.16 3.40 -39.49
CA ASN A 298 -3.31 3.49 -40.69
C ASN A 298 -2.47 4.78 -40.73
N LYS A 299 -2.95 5.86 -40.10
CA LYS A 299 -2.31 7.17 -40.13
C LYS A 299 -2.43 7.89 -38.78
N LEU A 300 -1.37 8.64 -38.43
CA LEU A 300 -1.40 9.61 -37.35
C LEU A 300 -1.78 11.00 -37.87
N SER A 301 -2.71 11.66 -37.20
CA SER A 301 -3.08 13.05 -37.45
C SER A 301 -2.83 13.87 -36.20
N TYR A 302 -1.90 14.82 -36.27
CA TYR A 302 -1.61 15.78 -35.22
C TYR A 302 -2.22 17.14 -35.55
N LYS A 303 -2.94 17.74 -34.61
CA LYS A 303 -3.61 19.03 -34.77
C LYS A 303 -3.24 19.95 -33.61
N ARG A 304 -2.84 21.18 -33.91
CA ARG A 304 -2.50 22.19 -32.90
C ARG A 304 -3.72 22.87 -32.29
N ASP A 305 -4.88 22.80 -32.96
CA ASP A 305 -6.12 23.43 -32.47
C ASP A 305 -7.19 22.37 -32.20
N VAL A 306 -7.49 22.15 -30.92
CA VAL A 306 -8.62 21.31 -30.49
C VAL A 306 -9.93 22.11 -30.66
N PRO A 307 -11.01 21.51 -31.20
CA PRO A 307 -12.30 22.18 -31.31
C PRO A 307 -12.81 22.73 -29.96
N ARG A 308 -13.34 23.97 -29.94
CA ARG A 308 -13.81 24.63 -28.70
C ARG A 308 -14.86 23.81 -27.92
N SER A 309 -15.71 23.07 -28.62
CA SER A 309 -16.73 22.20 -28.01
C SER A 309 -16.09 21.05 -27.23
N GLU A 310 -15.03 20.44 -27.78
CA GLU A 310 -14.28 19.37 -27.13
C GLU A 310 -13.53 19.91 -25.90
N ILE A 311 -12.82 21.04 -26.03
CA ILE A 311 -12.15 21.70 -24.90
C ILE A 311 -13.14 21.98 -23.76
N SER A 312 -14.30 22.55 -24.09
CA SER A 312 -15.31 22.91 -23.09
C SER A 312 -15.85 21.68 -22.35
N ARG A 313 -16.07 20.57 -23.06
CA ARG A 313 -16.48 19.28 -22.47
C ARG A 313 -15.42 18.75 -21.52
N ILE A 314 -14.16 18.71 -21.96
CA ILE A 314 -13.06 18.16 -21.15
C ILE A 314 -12.83 19.00 -19.89
N ILE A 315 -12.85 20.33 -19.99
CA ILE A 315 -12.73 21.24 -18.84
C ILE A 315 -13.86 21.00 -17.83
N LEU A 316 -15.08 20.75 -18.30
CA LEU A 316 -16.21 20.44 -17.42
C LEU A 316 -15.97 19.13 -16.65
N MET A 317 -15.61 18.05 -17.34
CA MET A 317 -15.32 16.75 -16.73
C MET A 317 -14.14 16.81 -15.75
N GLU A 318 -13.09 17.57 -16.08
CA GLU A 318 -11.96 17.82 -15.20
C GLU A 318 -12.40 18.54 -13.92
N LYS A 319 -13.24 19.58 -14.04
CA LYS A 319 -13.78 20.34 -12.91
C LYS A 319 -14.65 19.46 -12.01
N GLU A 320 -15.47 18.60 -12.58
CA GLU A 320 -16.31 17.65 -11.84
C GLU A 320 -15.45 16.65 -11.07
N ALA A 321 -14.41 16.07 -11.70
CA ALA A 321 -13.48 15.16 -11.04
C ALA A 321 -12.76 15.83 -9.85
N LYS A 322 -12.25 17.06 -10.06
CA LYS A 322 -11.61 17.85 -9.00
C LYS A 322 -12.57 18.18 -7.86
N ASN A 323 -13.81 18.54 -8.17
CA ASN A 323 -14.83 18.86 -7.17
C ASN A 323 -15.26 17.64 -6.35
N ALA A 324 -15.47 16.48 -6.99
CA ALA A 324 -15.86 15.25 -6.29
C ALA A 324 -14.76 14.77 -5.32
N ALA A 325 -13.49 15.00 -5.65
CA ALA A 325 -12.36 14.65 -4.79
C ALA A 325 -12.04 15.69 -3.70
N LYS A 326 -12.74 16.84 -3.68
CA LYS A 326 -12.36 18.02 -2.90
C LYS A 326 -12.29 17.76 -1.39
N ASP A 327 -13.29 17.09 -0.86
CA ASP A 327 -13.45 16.92 0.60
C ASP A 327 -12.97 15.55 1.10
N ILE A 328 -12.27 14.78 0.25
CA ILE A 328 -11.75 13.47 0.60
C ILE A 328 -10.40 13.63 1.32
N SER A 329 -10.28 13.08 2.53
CA SER A 329 -9.04 13.11 3.30
C SER A 329 -8.02 12.06 2.82
N VAL A 330 -6.74 12.37 2.98
CA VAL A 330 -5.65 11.41 2.74
C VAL A 330 -5.79 10.18 3.64
N SER A 331 -6.22 10.37 4.90
CA SER A 331 -6.47 9.26 5.84
C SER A 331 -7.55 8.29 5.35
N LYS A 332 -8.63 8.80 4.73
CA LYS A 332 -9.68 7.95 4.14
C LYS A 332 -9.09 7.09 3.02
N ILE A 333 -8.25 7.68 2.16
CA ILE A 333 -7.58 6.97 1.07
C ILE A 333 -6.58 5.93 1.60
N LYS A 334 -5.81 6.28 2.64
CA LYS A 334 -4.91 5.34 3.32
C LYS A 334 -5.65 4.12 3.85
N ASN A 335 -6.80 4.31 4.49
CA ASN A 335 -7.61 3.19 4.99
C ASN A 335 -8.07 2.23 3.87
N TYR A 336 -8.38 2.74 2.67
CA TYR A 336 -8.71 1.86 1.54
C TYR A 336 -7.49 1.10 1.02
N PHE A 337 -6.36 1.79 0.87
CA PHE A 337 -5.09 1.17 0.49
C PHE A 337 -4.69 0.08 1.50
N ASP A 338 -4.83 0.34 2.80
CA ASP A 338 -4.52 -0.61 3.88
C ASP A 338 -5.48 -1.78 3.92
N ARG A 339 -6.74 -1.60 3.54
CA ARG A 339 -7.70 -2.70 3.40
C ARG A 339 -7.39 -3.63 2.25
N LEU A 340 -6.91 -3.12 1.13
CA LEU A 340 -6.54 -3.97 -0.01
C LEU A 340 -5.21 -4.65 0.17
N ASN A 341 -4.34 -3.99 0.90
CA ASN A 341 -3.09 -4.55 1.38
C ASN A 341 -3.24 -5.02 2.82
N LEU A 342 -4.48 -5.40 3.22
CA LEU A 342 -4.76 -5.99 4.53
C LEU A 342 -3.81 -7.15 4.65
N SER A 343 -2.96 -7.04 5.65
CA SER A 343 -1.87 -7.95 5.80
C SER A 343 -2.41 -9.37 5.96
N PHE A 344 -2.30 -10.18 4.92
CA PHE A 344 -1.64 -11.49 5.07
C PHE A 344 -0.18 -11.30 5.55
N GLY A 345 0.33 -10.06 5.53
CA GLY A 345 1.63 -9.56 5.95
C GLY A 345 2.03 -9.70 7.43
N SER A 346 1.35 -10.48 8.27
CA SER A 346 2.02 -10.95 9.50
C SER A 346 3.16 -11.93 9.16
N CYS A 347 3.02 -12.66 8.05
CA CYS A 347 3.88 -13.76 7.66
C CYS A 347 4.75 -13.49 6.42
N ASP A 348 4.63 -12.33 5.78
CA ASP A 348 5.62 -11.89 4.81
C ASP A 348 7.01 -11.82 5.48
N PRO A 349 8.03 -12.53 4.95
CA PRO A 349 9.32 -12.64 5.62
C PRO A 349 10.01 -11.28 5.88
N ILE A 350 9.88 -10.35 4.92
CA ILE A 350 10.51 -9.03 5.00
C ILE A 350 9.81 -8.17 6.05
N GLU A 351 8.49 -8.09 6.01
CA GLU A 351 7.71 -7.28 6.93
C GLU A 351 7.73 -7.86 8.36
N ARG A 352 7.76 -9.20 8.48
CA ARG A 352 7.93 -9.87 9.77
C ARG A 352 9.28 -9.56 10.41
N GLU A 353 10.37 -9.66 9.64
CA GLU A 353 11.70 -9.29 10.11
C GLU A 353 11.77 -7.80 10.48
N ARG A 354 11.15 -6.93 9.67
CA ARG A 354 11.08 -5.49 9.94
C ARG A 354 10.39 -5.18 11.27
N ARG A 355 9.20 -5.74 11.51
CA ARG A 355 8.47 -5.56 12.79
C ARG A 355 9.25 -6.10 13.98
N PHE A 356 9.91 -7.25 13.80
CA PHE A 356 10.76 -7.84 14.82
C PHE A 356 11.88 -6.88 15.22
N LEU A 357 12.62 -6.34 14.25
CA LEU A 357 13.72 -5.40 14.50
C LEU A 357 13.24 -4.07 15.12
N ILE A 358 12.15 -3.48 14.63
CA ILE A 358 11.59 -2.23 15.18
C ILE A 358 11.12 -2.40 16.63
N SER A 359 10.64 -3.60 16.98
CA SER A 359 10.22 -3.92 18.35
C SER A 359 11.41 -4.22 19.29
N GLY A 360 12.65 -3.97 18.85
CA GLY A 360 13.86 -4.25 19.62
C GLY A 360 14.39 -5.67 19.46
N GLY A 361 13.95 -6.39 18.44
CA GLY A 361 14.44 -7.73 18.11
C GLY A 361 15.94 -7.74 17.81
N THR A 362 16.61 -8.78 18.28
CA THR A 362 18.03 -9.03 18.05
C THR A 362 18.24 -10.47 17.59
N ASP A 363 19.42 -10.81 17.10
CA ASP A 363 19.75 -12.19 16.74
C ASP A 363 19.69 -13.13 17.96
N GLU A 364 20.01 -12.64 19.16
CA GLU A 364 19.84 -13.40 20.40
C GLU A 364 18.36 -13.71 20.68
N ILE A 365 17.47 -12.72 20.52
CA ILE A 365 16.03 -12.92 20.69
C ILE A 365 15.51 -13.89 19.62
N LYS A 366 15.94 -13.75 18.37
CA LYS A 366 15.56 -14.65 17.27
C LYS A 366 16.00 -16.09 17.56
N SER A 367 17.23 -16.26 18.06
CA SER A 367 17.74 -17.56 18.51
C SER A 367 16.92 -18.14 19.67
N ALA A 368 16.52 -17.30 20.64
CA ALA A 368 15.67 -17.74 21.75
C ALA A 368 14.27 -18.19 21.28
N ILE A 369 13.66 -17.46 20.34
CA ILE A 369 12.39 -17.84 19.71
C ILE A 369 12.53 -19.20 19.03
N HIS A 370 13.58 -19.39 18.21
CA HIS A 370 13.82 -20.67 17.54
C HIS A 370 14.00 -21.82 18.52
N LYS A 371 14.78 -21.63 19.60
CA LYS A 371 14.93 -22.66 20.66
C LYS A 371 13.61 -22.99 21.33
N GLY A 372 12.75 -22.00 21.56
CA GLY A 372 11.41 -22.21 22.14
C GLY A 372 10.53 -23.03 21.20
N LEU A 373 10.51 -22.73 19.91
CA LEU A 373 9.73 -23.47 18.91
C LEU A 373 10.26 -24.90 18.71
N ASP A 374 11.58 -25.09 18.71
CA ASP A 374 12.19 -26.42 18.65
C ASP A 374 11.88 -27.25 19.89
N TRP A 375 11.84 -26.61 21.07
CA TRP A 375 11.38 -27.27 22.30
C TRP A 375 9.90 -27.64 22.23
N LEU A 376 9.03 -26.77 21.72
CA LEU A 376 7.62 -27.08 21.53
C LEU A 376 7.44 -28.29 20.61
N ASP A 377 8.10 -28.29 19.46
CA ASP A 377 8.08 -29.41 18.53
C ASP A 377 8.56 -30.73 19.20
N MET A 378 9.61 -30.70 20.02
CA MET A 378 10.07 -31.88 20.79
C MET A 378 9.06 -32.37 21.83
N MET A 379 8.25 -31.47 22.40
CA MET A 379 7.29 -31.79 23.46
C MET A 379 5.95 -32.30 22.93
N GLN A 380 5.70 -32.16 21.62
CA GLN A 380 4.47 -32.61 20.98
C GLN A 380 4.32 -34.13 21.09
N THR A 381 3.13 -34.60 21.46
CA THR A 381 2.80 -36.02 21.49
C THR A 381 2.43 -36.53 20.09
N SER A 382 2.41 -37.85 19.93
CA SER A 382 2.11 -38.49 18.62
C SER A 382 0.70 -38.23 18.10
N ASP A 383 -0.24 -37.80 18.95
CA ASP A 383 -1.58 -37.39 18.56
C ASP A 383 -1.68 -35.89 18.18
N GLY A 384 -0.55 -35.17 18.20
CA GLY A 384 -0.45 -33.75 17.87
C GLY A 384 -0.64 -32.79 19.04
N SER A 385 -0.92 -33.28 20.26
CA SER A 385 -1.19 -32.43 21.42
C SER A 385 0.05 -32.03 22.23
N TRP A 386 -0.14 -31.08 23.16
CA TRP A 386 0.86 -30.67 24.16
C TRP A 386 0.32 -30.84 25.58
N GLY A 387 1.22 -30.78 26.57
CA GLY A 387 0.87 -30.79 27.99
C GLY A 387 1.04 -32.15 28.69
N ALA A 388 1.08 -33.26 27.95
CA ALA A 388 1.29 -34.59 28.54
C ALA A 388 2.72 -34.80 29.05
N ASN A 389 3.69 -34.15 28.40
CA ASN A 389 5.12 -34.27 28.70
C ASN A 389 5.64 -33.18 29.65
N ASP A 390 4.77 -32.31 30.16
CA ASP A 390 5.13 -31.20 31.04
C ASP A 390 5.82 -31.67 32.31
N ARG A 391 6.74 -30.85 32.82
CA ARG A 391 7.53 -31.15 34.02
C ARG A 391 7.43 -30.04 35.06
N ASP A 392 7.47 -30.42 36.33
CA ASP A 392 7.59 -29.48 37.45
C ASP A 392 9.03 -28.94 37.60
N ASP A 393 9.24 -28.02 38.55
CA ASP A 393 10.54 -27.40 38.82
C ASP A 393 11.63 -28.40 39.24
N LYS A 394 11.25 -29.65 39.56
CA LYS A 394 12.16 -30.75 39.92
C LYS A 394 12.39 -31.71 38.75
N GLY A 395 11.80 -31.45 37.59
CA GLY A 395 11.90 -32.28 36.39
C GLY A 395 10.97 -33.48 36.37
N ASN A 396 10.04 -33.62 37.31
CA ASN A 396 9.07 -34.73 37.33
C ASN A 396 7.92 -34.46 36.38
N LEU A 397 7.42 -35.50 35.70
CA LEU A 397 6.24 -35.39 34.85
C LEU A 397 5.03 -34.90 35.65
N LYS A 398 4.41 -33.82 35.17
CA LYS A 398 3.21 -33.23 35.73
C LYS A 398 2.30 -32.77 34.59
N PRO A 399 1.48 -33.69 34.03
CA PRO A 399 0.64 -33.37 32.90
C PRO A 399 -0.30 -32.18 33.16
N SER A 400 -0.43 -31.31 32.16
CA SER A 400 -1.28 -30.12 32.18
C SER A 400 -2.55 -30.32 31.34
N ASN A 401 -3.40 -29.29 31.27
CA ASN A 401 -4.58 -29.30 30.39
C ASN A 401 -4.13 -29.27 28.92
N SER A 402 -4.35 -30.38 28.20
CA SER A 402 -3.87 -30.52 26.83
C SER A 402 -4.52 -29.55 25.84
N ILE A 403 -5.79 -29.19 26.06
CA ILE A 403 -6.49 -28.22 25.19
C ILE A 403 -5.83 -26.85 25.30
N ALA A 404 -5.58 -26.39 26.54
CA ALA A 404 -4.94 -25.10 26.77
C ALA A 404 -3.49 -25.09 26.27
N MET A 405 -2.73 -26.15 26.55
CA MET A 405 -1.32 -26.23 26.15
C MET A 405 -1.17 -26.33 24.62
N SER A 406 -2.01 -27.14 23.96
CA SER A 406 -2.04 -27.21 22.49
C SER A 406 -2.44 -25.87 21.87
N GLY A 407 -3.45 -25.18 22.43
CA GLY A 407 -3.84 -23.86 21.95
C GLY A 407 -2.70 -22.84 22.05
N MET A 408 -1.98 -22.81 23.17
CA MET A 408 -0.80 -21.95 23.34
C MET A 408 0.32 -22.29 22.32
N ALA A 409 0.65 -23.58 22.16
CA ALA A 409 1.68 -24.01 21.22
C ALA A 409 1.33 -23.63 19.78
N VAL A 410 0.08 -23.90 19.35
CA VAL A 410 -0.44 -23.52 18.03
C VAL A 410 -0.35 -22.00 17.81
N ILE A 411 -0.75 -21.19 18.80
CA ILE A 411 -0.61 -19.72 18.70
C ILE A 411 0.85 -19.32 18.51
N CYS A 412 1.81 -19.93 19.23
CA CYS A 412 3.24 -19.64 19.06
C CYS A 412 3.73 -19.93 17.63
N PHE A 413 3.39 -21.10 17.08
CA PHE A 413 3.75 -21.45 15.70
C PHE A 413 3.10 -20.51 14.67
N LEU A 414 1.82 -20.19 14.85
CA LEU A 414 1.09 -19.28 13.97
C LEU A 414 1.64 -17.85 14.01
N GLN A 415 1.96 -17.32 15.20
CA GLN A 415 2.58 -15.99 15.36
C GLN A 415 3.97 -15.94 14.74
N ASN A 416 4.71 -17.05 14.77
CA ASN A 416 6.00 -17.18 14.10
C ASN A 416 5.88 -17.57 12.62
N CYS A 417 4.67 -17.73 12.09
CA CYS A 417 4.40 -18.02 10.68
C CYS A 417 5.03 -19.31 10.16
N GLU A 418 5.03 -20.35 10.99
CA GLU A 418 5.54 -21.68 10.65
C GLU A 418 4.52 -22.44 9.80
N LEU A 419 4.19 -21.92 8.62
CA LEU A 419 3.09 -22.40 7.76
C LEU A 419 3.53 -23.43 6.69
N ASP A 420 4.83 -23.60 6.47
CA ASP A 420 5.36 -24.51 5.46
C ASP A 420 5.37 -25.97 5.94
N LEU A 421 4.47 -26.79 5.39
CA LEU A 421 4.32 -28.21 5.70
C LEU A 421 5.56 -29.06 5.39
N ALA A 422 6.49 -28.57 4.56
CA ALA A 422 7.76 -29.26 4.30
C ALA A 422 8.75 -29.13 5.48
N THR A 423 8.48 -28.20 6.41
CA THR A 423 9.32 -27.98 7.59
C THR A 423 8.81 -28.78 8.79
N LYS A 424 9.73 -29.14 9.69
CA LYS A 424 9.39 -29.83 10.95
C LYS A 424 8.34 -29.07 11.76
N ARG A 425 8.51 -27.74 11.85
CA ARG A 425 7.63 -26.85 12.62
C ARG A 425 6.27 -26.65 11.95
N GLY A 426 6.21 -26.58 10.62
CA GLY A 426 4.93 -26.52 9.90
C GLY A 426 4.14 -27.82 10.02
N LEU A 427 4.81 -28.98 10.00
CA LEU A 427 4.16 -30.25 10.30
C LEU A 427 3.65 -30.33 11.75
N ALA A 428 4.45 -29.84 12.72
CA ALA A 428 4.03 -29.78 14.12
C ALA A 428 2.79 -28.88 14.30
N LEU A 429 2.75 -27.72 13.63
CA LEU A 429 1.59 -26.83 13.60
C LEU A 429 0.34 -27.55 13.05
N GLU A 430 0.46 -28.20 11.88
CA GLU A 430 -0.65 -28.92 11.25
C GLU A 430 -1.22 -30.01 12.16
N ASN A 431 -0.35 -30.82 12.77
CA ASN A 431 -0.76 -31.85 13.73
C ASN A 431 -1.47 -31.25 14.96
N GLY A 432 -1.00 -30.10 15.43
CA GLY A 432 -1.61 -29.37 16.53
C GLY A 432 -3.02 -28.88 16.21
N VAL A 433 -3.21 -28.29 15.04
CA VAL A 433 -4.52 -27.84 14.56
C VAL A 433 -5.46 -29.02 14.32
N GLU A 434 -4.94 -30.13 13.80
CA GLU A 434 -5.70 -31.36 13.59
C GLU A 434 -6.11 -32.06 14.90
N TYR A 435 -5.31 -31.94 15.96
CA TYR A 435 -5.74 -32.35 17.30
C TYR A 435 -6.88 -31.45 17.79
N LEU A 436 -6.71 -30.13 17.69
CA LEU A 436 -7.70 -29.15 18.15
C LEU A 436 -9.04 -29.25 17.41
N SER A 437 -9.03 -29.56 16.12
CA SER A 437 -10.25 -29.71 15.30
C SER A 437 -11.15 -30.87 15.80
N LYS A 438 -10.55 -31.87 16.46
CA LYS A 438 -11.23 -33.06 17.02
C LYS A 438 -11.67 -32.87 18.47
N VAL A 439 -11.27 -31.79 19.14
CA VAL A 439 -11.63 -31.55 20.54
C VAL A 439 -13.14 -31.28 20.65
N SER A 440 -13.81 -32.05 21.51
CA SER A 440 -15.22 -31.80 21.82
C SER A 440 -15.36 -30.59 22.75
N ILE A 441 -16.00 -29.54 22.25
CA ILE A 441 -16.28 -28.34 23.05
C ILE A 441 -17.35 -28.66 24.10
N SER A 442 -16.96 -28.60 25.37
CA SER A 442 -17.86 -28.74 26.51
C SER A 442 -18.11 -27.38 27.18
N LYS A 443 -19.16 -27.28 28.01
CA LYS A 443 -19.47 -26.04 28.74
C LYS A 443 -18.32 -25.65 29.68
N VAL A 444 -17.94 -24.36 29.71
CA VAL A 444 -17.00 -23.79 30.69
C VAL A 444 -17.66 -23.88 32.07
N LYS A 445 -17.12 -24.74 32.94
CA LYS A 445 -17.72 -25.05 34.25
C LYS A 445 -16.74 -24.96 35.41
N SER A 446 -15.46 -24.78 35.13
CA SER A 446 -14.44 -24.68 36.15
C SER A 446 -13.54 -23.45 35.96
N GLN A 447 -12.77 -23.14 36.99
CA GLN A 447 -11.73 -22.12 36.94
C GLN A 447 -10.71 -22.40 35.81
N ARG A 448 -10.34 -23.66 35.62
CA ARG A 448 -9.39 -24.07 34.57
C ARG A 448 -9.96 -23.88 33.17
N ASP A 449 -11.24 -24.23 32.98
CA ASP A 449 -11.92 -24.07 31.68
C ASP A 449 -12.03 -22.60 31.27
N SER A 450 -12.08 -21.69 32.25
CA SER A 450 -12.20 -20.25 32.03
C SER A 450 -10.98 -19.66 31.30
N TYR A 451 -9.82 -20.31 31.41
CA TYR A 451 -8.64 -20.00 30.62
C TYR A 451 -8.52 -20.91 29.39
N ALA A 452 -8.77 -22.21 29.54
CA ALA A 452 -8.56 -23.17 28.46
C ALA A 452 -9.44 -22.88 27.24
N HIS A 453 -10.70 -22.51 27.44
CA HIS A 453 -11.64 -22.24 26.35
C HIS A 453 -11.25 -21.03 25.48
N PRO A 454 -10.98 -19.82 26.04
CA PRO A 454 -10.57 -18.70 25.20
C PRO A 454 -9.21 -18.88 24.52
N ILE A 455 -8.26 -19.59 25.15
CA ILE A 455 -6.98 -19.96 24.51
C ILE A 455 -7.25 -20.84 23.28
N PHE A 456 -8.09 -21.87 23.45
CA PHE A 456 -8.51 -22.77 22.37
C PHE A 456 -9.23 -22.02 21.25
N ALA A 457 -10.23 -21.20 21.58
CA ALA A 457 -11.00 -20.42 20.62
C ALA A 457 -10.09 -19.52 19.77
N ARG A 458 -9.16 -18.80 20.42
CA ARG A 458 -8.19 -17.96 19.74
C ARG A 458 -7.29 -18.75 18.79
N ALA A 459 -6.78 -19.91 19.22
CA ALA A 459 -5.95 -20.77 18.38
C ALA A 459 -6.71 -21.25 17.13
N VAL A 460 -7.96 -21.68 17.28
CA VAL A 460 -8.82 -22.13 16.17
C VAL A 460 -9.12 -20.99 15.19
N VAL A 461 -9.48 -19.81 15.68
CA VAL A 461 -9.73 -18.61 14.85
C VAL A 461 -8.47 -18.22 14.07
N MET A 462 -7.32 -18.19 14.73
CA MET A 462 -6.04 -17.91 14.06
C MET A 462 -5.71 -18.95 13.00
N ALA A 463 -5.92 -20.24 13.28
CA ALA A 463 -5.66 -21.32 12.35
C ALA A 463 -6.58 -21.26 11.13
N TYR A 464 -7.88 -21.02 11.35
CA TYR A 464 -8.87 -20.81 10.29
C TYR A 464 -8.37 -19.77 9.29
N GLN A 465 -7.98 -18.60 9.79
CA GLN A 465 -7.52 -17.49 8.95
C GLN A 465 -6.15 -17.75 8.31
N ARG A 466 -5.14 -18.11 9.10
CA ARG A 466 -3.73 -18.13 8.65
C ARG A 466 -3.38 -19.37 7.84
N MET A 467 -4.03 -20.50 8.11
CA MET A 467 -3.82 -21.76 7.41
C MET A 467 -4.90 -22.03 6.35
N LYS A 468 -5.92 -21.16 6.25
CA LYS A 468 -7.06 -21.32 5.32
C LYS A 468 -7.79 -22.66 5.49
N ARG A 469 -7.96 -23.07 6.75
CA ARG A 469 -8.61 -24.33 7.15
C ARG A 469 -10.12 -24.13 7.21
N GLU A 470 -10.79 -24.19 6.08
CA GLU A 470 -12.26 -24.01 5.99
C GLU A 470 -13.05 -25.04 6.83
N ASP A 471 -12.48 -26.22 7.05
CA ASP A 471 -13.08 -27.30 7.85
C ASP A 471 -13.29 -26.93 9.33
N ILE A 472 -12.58 -25.92 9.84
CA ILE A 472 -12.73 -25.43 11.22
C ILE A 472 -13.49 -24.10 11.32
N HIS A 473 -14.08 -23.60 10.23
CA HIS A 473 -14.87 -22.36 10.24
C HIS A 473 -16.03 -22.41 11.26
N ASP A 474 -16.82 -23.48 11.24
CA ASP A 474 -17.96 -23.63 12.15
C ASP A 474 -17.53 -23.82 13.60
N LEU A 475 -16.36 -24.45 13.80
CA LEU A 475 -15.74 -24.59 15.12
C LEU A 475 -15.31 -23.21 15.65
N ALA A 476 -14.67 -22.38 14.83
CA ALA A 476 -14.30 -21.02 15.16
C ALA A 476 -15.52 -20.19 15.58
N LYS A 477 -16.59 -20.21 14.78
CA LYS A 477 -17.85 -19.51 15.12
C LYS A 477 -18.42 -20.00 16.45
N LYS A 478 -18.53 -21.32 16.62
CA LYS A 478 -19.11 -21.92 17.83
C LYS A 478 -18.33 -21.57 19.10
N THR A 479 -17.00 -21.59 19.04
CA THR A 479 -16.16 -21.25 20.21
C THR A 479 -16.30 -19.79 20.61
N ILE A 480 -16.36 -18.88 19.63
CA ILE A 480 -16.54 -17.45 19.86
C ILE A 480 -17.95 -17.14 20.39
N SER A 481 -19.00 -17.73 19.82
CA SER A 481 -20.37 -17.60 20.37
C SER A 481 -20.42 -18.01 21.84
N MET A 482 -19.72 -19.08 22.20
CA MET A 482 -19.66 -19.55 23.58
C MET A 482 -18.94 -18.58 24.54
N ILE A 483 -17.92 -17.86 24.06
CA ILE A 483 -17.28 -16.79 24.83
C ILE A 483 -18.28 -15.65 25.06
N ILE A 484 -18.98 -15.22 24.01
CA ILE A 484 -19.98 -14.14 24.07
C ILE A 484 -21.11 -14.51 25.04
N ASP A 485 -21.63 -15.73 24.95
CA ASP A 485 -22.65 -16.26 25.88
C ASP A 485 -22.14 -16.34 27.32
N GLY A 486 -20.82 -16.50 27.49
CA GLY A 486 -20.11 -16.51 28.77
C GLY A 486 -19.95 -15.15 29.44
N GLN A 487 -20.11 -14.03 28.73
CA GLN A 487 -19.83 -12.69 29.25
C GLN A 487 -20.80 -12.26 30.36
N ASN A 488 -20.26 -11.80 31.49
CA ASN A 488 -21.04 -11.29 32.61
C ASN A 488 -21.70 -9.95 32.25
N GLU A 489 -22.78 -9.61 32.95
CA GLU A 489 -23.54 -8.37 32.77
C GLU A 489 -22.67 -7.10 32.97
N ASN A 490 -21.57 -7.20 33.72
CA ASN A 490 -20.64 -6.08 33.91
C ASN A 490 -19.60 -5.91 32.77
N GLY A 491 -19.64 -6.78 31.75
CA GLY A 491 -18.74 -6.77 30.60
C GLY A 491 -17.51 -7.67 30.71
N GLY A 492 -17.15 -8.15 31.90
CA GLY A 492 -16.03 -9.09 32.09
C GLY A 492 -16.44 -10.57 32.04
N TRP A 493 -15.49 -11.45 32.36
CA TRP A 493 -15.75 -12.89 32.53
C TRP A 493 -15.36 -13.34 33.93
N ALA A 494 -16.30 -14.04 34.56
CA ALA A 494 -16.04 -14.74 35.80
C ALA A 494 -15.46 -16.13 35.57
N TYR A 495 -14.82 -16.65 36.60
CA TYR A 495 -14.51 -18.08 36.66
C TYR A 495 -15.78 -18.92 36.47
N ALA A 496 -15.63 -20.04 35.76
CA ALA A 496 -16.69 -20.90 35.28
C ALA A 496 -17.78 -20.17 34.46
N TYR A 497 -17.48 -18.98 33.92
CA TYR A 497 -18.44 -18.08 33.27
C TYR A 497 -19.69 -17.79 34.14
N GLY A 498 -19.46 -17.63 35.44
CA GLY A 498 -20.51 -17.25 36.40
C GLY A 498 -21.23 -15.94 36.01
N LYS A 499 -22.53 -15.90 36.27
CA LYS A 499 -23.42 -14.76 35.98
C LYS A 499 -23.88 -14.05 37.25
N GLY A 500 -24.34 -12.81 37.08
CA GLY A 500 -24.87 -12.00 38.16
C GLY A 500 -23.79 -11.31 39.01
N THR A 501 -24.25 -10.49 39.95
CA THR A 501 -23.40 -9.55 40.72
C THR A 501 -22.48 -10.21 41.73
N VAL A 502 -22.74 -11.47 42.11
CA VAL A 502 -21.91 -12.25 43.04
C VAL A 502 -20.84 -13.07 42.33
N ALA A 503 -20.83 -13.10 40.99
CA ALA A 503 -19.84 -13.85 40.24
C ALA A 503 -18.44 -13.22 40.39
N HIS A 504 -17.42 -14.05 40.57
CA HIS A 504 -16.02 -13.63 40.64
C HIS A 504 -15.49 -13.29 39.25
N VAL A 505 -15.85 -12.10 38.74
CA VAL A 505 -15.34 -11.55 37.49
C VAL A 505 -13.87 -11.19 37.65
N ASP A 506 -13.02 -11.72 36.77
CA ASP A 506 -11.57 -11.62 36.88
C ASP A 506 -10.99 -10.98 35.62
N LEU A 507 -10.05 -10.04 35.81
CA LEU A 507 -9.46 -9.31 34.69
C LEU A 507 -8.61 -10.21 33.80
N SER A 508 -7.86 -11.16 34.36
CA SER A 508 -7.00 -12.04 33.57
C SER A 508 -7.82 -13.00 32.71
N VAL A 509 -8.94 -13.51 33.24
CA VAL A 509 -9.92 -14.30 32.47
C VAL A 509 -10.54 -13.42 31.38
N THR A 510 -10.94 -12.20 31.72
CA THR A 510 -11.48 -11.23 30.77
C THR A 510 -10.49 -10.94 29.64
N GLY A 511 -9.21 -10.76 29.94
CA GLY A 511 -8.17 -10.51 28.95
C GLY A 511 -8.04 -11.64 27.93
N TRP A 512 -8.06 -12.91 28.37
CA TRP A 512 -8.04 -14.05 27.44
C TRP A 512 -9.26 -14.09 26.52
N ASN A 513 -10.45 -13.87 27.07
CA ASN A 513 -11.68 -13.83 26.29
C ASN A 513 -11.69 -12.68 25.28
N LEU A 514 -11.30 -11.48 25.73
CA LEU A 514 -11.19 -10.30 24.87
C LEU A 514 -10.19 -10.51 23.73
N MET A 515 -9.02 -11.11 24.00
CA MET A 515 -8.04 -11.42 22.94
C MET A 515 -8.63 -12.37 21.88
N ALA A 516 -9.43 -13.36 22.28
CA ALA A 516 -10.10 -14.26 21.33
C ALA A 516 -11.18 -13.53 20.51
N LEU A 517 -11.97 -12.65 21.14
CA LEU A 517 -12.98 -11.84 20.45
C LEU A 517 -12.35 -10.86 19.45
N LEU A 518 -11.26 -10.19 19.84
CA LEU A 518 -10.51 -9.28 18.96
C LEU A 518 -9.91 -10.02 17.77
N GLU A 519 -9.41 -11.24 17.97
CA GLU A 519 -8.94 -12.08 16.87
C GLU A 519 -10.08 -12.47 15.92
N ALA A 520 -11.27 -12.79 16.44
CA ALA A 520 -12.43 -13.08 15.59
C ALA A 520 -12.91 -11.84 14.83
N HIS A 521 -12.84 -10.67 15.46
CA HIS A 521 -13.23 -9.41 14.84
C HIS A 521 -12.26 -8.96 13.76
N SER A 522 -10.95 -9.14 13.96
CA SER A 522 -9.92 -8.74 12.99
C SER A 522 -10.01 -9.49 11.65
N ILE A 523 -10.64 -10.67 11.66
CA ILE A 523 -10.91 -11.49 10.46
C ILE A 523 -12.36 -11.38 9.98
N GLU A 524 -13.14 -10.45 10.53
CA GLU A 524 -14.55 -10.23 10.21
C GLU A 524 -15.42 -11.49 10.34
N LEU A 525 -15.11 -12.35 11.32
CA LEU A 525 -15.86 -13.59 11.57
C LEU A 525 -17.31 -13.27 11.93
N GLN A 526 -18.25 -13.81 11.15
CA GLN A 526 -19.67 -13.49 11.25
C GLN A 526 -20.31 -14.16 12.48
N VAL A 527 -20.22 -13.53 13.65
CA VAL A 527 -20.82 -13.99 14.92
C VAL A 527 -21.68 -12.89 15.55
N ASP A 528 -22.90 -13.26 15.92
CA ASP A 528 -23.87 -12.33 16.52
C ASP A 528 -23.35 -11.73 17.84
N ARG A 529 -23.56 -10.43 18.01
CA ARG A 529 -23.15 -9.63 19.19
C ARG A 529 -21.65 -9.51 19.41
N LEU A 530 -20.80 -9.91 18.45
CA LEU A 530 -19.35 -9.83 18.59
C LEU A 530 -18.85 -8.39 18.88
N PRO A 531 -19.25 -7.34 18.13
CA PRO A 531 -18.80 -5.97 18.44
C PRO A 531 -19.25 -5.48 19.82
N ASP A 532 -20.52 -5.70 20.19
CA ASP A 532 -21.06 -5.33 21.50
C ASP A 532 -20.30 -6.02 22.65
N ALA A 533 -19.99 -7.31 22.50
CA ALA A 533 -19.22 -8.04 23.49
C ALA A 533 -17.82 -7.46 23.69
N ILE A 534 -17.15 -7.04 22.60
CA ILE A 534 -15.85 -6.38 22.66
C ILE A 534 -15.94 -5.03 23.37
N ASP A 535 -16.93 -4.20 23.01
CA ASP A 535 -17.08 -2.86 23.59
C ASP A 535 -17.30 -2.93 25.11
N ARG A 536 -18.19 -3.82 25.58
CA ARG A 536 -18.42 -4.03 27.02
C ARG A 536 -17.20 -4.57 27.74
N ALA A 537 -16.44 -5.46 27.11
CA ALA A 537 -15.21 -6.00 27.67
C ALA A 537 -14.14 -4.91 27.80
N MET A 538 -14.01 -4.04 26.79
CA MET A 538 -13.10 -2.90 26.83
C MET A 538 -13.48 -1.90 27.93
N GLU A 539 -14.77 -1.64 28.13
CA GLU A 539 -15.24 -0.84 29.27
C GLU A 539 -14.87 -1.46 30.61
N TYR A 540 -15.05 -2.78 30.76
CA TYR A 540 -14.64 -3.49 31.97
C TYR A 540 -13.13 -3.37 32.23
N VAL A 541 -12.31 -3.62 31.21
CA VAL A 541 -10.83 -3.50 31.31
C VAL A 541 -10.42 -2.10 31.74
N LYS A 542 -11.04 -1.05 31.18
CA LYS A 542 -10.78 0.34 31.57
C LYS A 542 -11.16 0.62 33.03
N LYS A 543 -12.24 0.00 33.54
CA LYS A 543 -12.65 0.12 34.96
C LYS A 543 -11.68 -0.58 35.92
N CYS A 544 -11.01 -1.62 35.47
CA CYS A 544 -9.99 -2.34 36.25
C CYS A 544 -8.63 -1.61 36.33
N GLN A 545 -8.44 -0.53 35.57
CA GLN A 545 -7.21 0.26 35.63
C GLN A 545 -7.30 1.31 36.73
N ASP A 546 -6.32 1.31 37.64
CA ASP A 546 -6.17 2.36 38.65
C ASP A 546 -5.56 3.64 38.05
N LYS A 547 -5.55 4.71 38.83
CA LYS A 547 -4.99 6.02 38.43
C LYS A 547 -3.48 6.00 38.14
N ASN A 548 -2.76 4.96 38.55
CA ASN A 548 -1.33 4.79 38.30
C ASN A 548 -1.06 3.93 37.06
N GLY A 549 -2.12 3.45 36.39
CA GLY A 549 -2.02 2.56 35.23
C GLY A 549 -1.92 1.08 35.57
N MET A 550 -2.01 0.71 36.86
CA MET A 550 -2.01 -0.68 37.32
C MET A 550 -3.37 -1.30 37.07
N PHE A 551 -3.36 -2.58 36.72
CA PHE A 551 -4.56 -3.36 36.48
C PHE A 551 -4.82 -4.29 37.66
N ALA A 552 -6.04 -4.29 38.20
CA ALA A 552 -6.48 -5.12 39.32
C ALA A 552 -7.81 -5.82 39.05
#